data_AF-A0A2D6AC90-F1
#
_entry.id   AF-A0A2D6AC90-F1
#
_cell.length_a   1.000
_cell.length_b   1.000
_cell.length_c   1.000
_cell.angle_alpha   90.00
_cell.angle_beta   90.00
_cell.angle_gamma   90.00
#
_symmetry.space_group_name_H-M   'P 1'
#
loop_
_entity.id
_entity.type
_entity.pdbx_description
1 polymer ?
#
loop_
_entity_poly.entity_id
_entity_poly.type
_entity_poly.pdbx_seq_one_letter_code
_entity_poly.pdbx_strand_id
1 'polypeptide(L)'
;MDLVRTIILLLHPALATALLIWIWRQYSWRKQSFELKGDERAMALSKHEKNGDRLIWASAGVILIAFASRAIVAVRDDEHLLSSLVPGSLHGYMGPVGFALLYILARMGRKAREARLDGRQFRHIATKHGRAADLIVVLVFIHAFLGFLYIFAIL
;
A
#
# COMPACT_ATOMS: atom_id res chain seq x y z
N MET A 1 -14.05 24.08 -10.40
CA MET A 1 -14.73 22.89 -9.86
C MET A 1 -15.48 23.25 -8.59
N ASP A 2 -16.56 22.55 -8.27
CA ASP A 2 -17.28 22.76 -7.01
C ASP A 2 -16.64 21.98 -5.85
N LEU A 3 -16.94 22.42 -4.62
CA LEU A 3 -16.37 21.87 -3.39
C LEU A 3 -16.55 20.35 -3.25
N VAL A 4 -17.69 19.80 -3.66
CA VAL A 4 -17.99 18.37 -3.54
C VAL A 4 -17.06 17.56 -4.44
N ARG A 5 -16.84 18.00 -5.69
CA ARG A 5 -15.91 17.32 -6.62
C ARG A 5 -14.49 17.31 -6.06
N THR A 6 -14.01 18.44 -5.54
CA THR A 6 -12.69 18.56 -4.94
C THR A 6 -12.51 17.61 -3.74
N ILE A 7 -13.50 17.54 -2.84
CA ILE A 7 -13.45 16.63 -1.68
C ILE A 7 -13.38 15.16 -2.13
N ILE A 8 -14.21 14.76 -3.10
CA ILE A 8 -14.24 13.39 -3.62
C ILE A 8 -12.90 12.99 -4.25
N LEU A 9 -12.30 13.89 -5.04
CA LEU A 9 -11.03 13.63 -5.71
C LEU A 9 -9.83 13.65 -4.74
N LEU A 10 -9.88 14.45 -3.68
CA LEU A 10 -8.81 14.53 -2.68
C LEU A 10 -8.86 13.42 -1.61
N LEU A 11 -9.98 12.69 -1.50
CA LEU A 11 -10.11 11.62 -0.51
C LEU A 11 -9.05 10.53 -0.70
N HIS A 12 -8.83 10.08 -1.94
CA HIS A 12 -7.82 9.07 -2.25
C HIS A 12 -6.40 9.52 -1.87
N PRO A 13 -5.85 10.66 -2.34
CA PRO A 13 -4.48 11.06 -2.01
C PRO A 13 -4.28 11.32 -0.50
N ALA A 14 -5.31 11.78 0.22
CA ALA A 14 -5.24 11.91 1.68
C ALA A 14 -5.06 10.54 2.36
N LEU A 15 -5.89 9.56 2.00
CA LEU A 15 -5.79 8.20 2.55
C LEU A 15 -4.52 7.48 2.08
N ALA A 16 -4.10 7.68 0.84
CA ALA A 16 -2.85 7.16 0.31
C ALA A 16 -1.65 7.70 1.10
N THR A 17 -1.66 8.98 1.48
CA THR A 17 -0.61 9.58 2.34
C THR A 17 -0.55 8.91 3.71
N ALA A 18 -1.70 8.63 4.33
CA ALA A 18 -1.74 7.87 5.59
C ALA A 18 -1.18 6.45 5.40
N LEU A 19 -1.49 5.80 4.27
CA LEU A 19 -0.96 4.49 3.90
C LEU A 19 0.56 4.52 3.70
N LEU A 20 1.12 5.57 3.07
CA LEU A 20 2.57 5.76 2.90
C LEU A 20 3.29 5.82 4.25
N ILE A 21 2.75 6.58 5.21
CA ILE A 21 3.29 6.65 6.57
C ILE A 21 3.29 5.26 7.21
N TRP A 22 2.22 4.48 7.01
CA TRP A 22 2.14 3.12 7.53
C TRP A 22 3.15 2.17 6.85
N ILE A 23 3.28 2.23 5.52
CA ILE A 23 4.28 1.47 4.76
C ILE A 23 5.69 1.79 5.26
N TRP A 24 6.01 3.07 5.48
CA TRP A 24 7.29 3.49 6.03
C TRP A 24 7.56 2.90 7.43
N ARG A 25 6.53 2.88 8.29
CA ARG A 25 6.59 2.22 9.61
C ARG A 25 6.79 0.70 9.51
N GLN A 26 6.20 0.05 8.50
CA GLN A 26 6.44 -1.37 8.25
C GLN A 26 7.86 -1.64 7.75
N TYR A 27 8.35 -0.79 6.85
CA TYR A 27 9.70 -0.90 6.30
C TYR A 27 10.79 -0.71 7.36
N SER A 28 10.59 0.23 8.28
CA SER A 28 11.52 0.51 9.38
C SER A 28 11.65 -0.63 10.40
N TRP A 29 10.80 -1.67 10.33
CA TRP A 29 10.96 -2.91 11.10
C TRP A 29 12.37 -3.51 10.94
N ARG A 30 12.95 -3.46 9.73
CA ARG A 30 14.29 -4.00 9.49
C ARG A 30 15.32 -3.41 10.45
N LYS A 31 15.32 -2.08 10.61
CA LYS A 31 16.19 -1.37 11.55
C LYS A 31 15.84 -1.71 13.01
N GLN A 32 14.56 -1.61 13.37
CA GLN A 32 14.08 -1.90 14.73
C GLN A 32 14.42 -3.31 15.19
N SER A 33 14.41 -4.29 14.28
CA SER A 33 14.70 -5.69 14.60
C SER A 33 16.13 -5.94 15.08
N PHE A 34 17.07 -5.04 14.78
CA PHE A 34 18.45 -5.06 15.27
C PHE A 34 18.62 -4.32 16.59
N GLU A 35 17.81 -3.30 16.84
CA GLU A 35 17.90 -2.43 18.03
C GLU A 35 17.19 -3.04 19.24
N LEU A 36 16.01 -3.63 19.03
CA LEU A 36 15.19 -4.21 20.10
C LEU A 36 15.69 -5.59 20.52
N LYS A 37 15.53 -5.92 21.81
CA LYS A 37 15.93 -7.21 22.41
C LYS A 37 14.81 -7.80 23.27
N GLY A 38 14.92 -9.10 23.58
CA GLY A 38 14.02 -9.80 24.50
C GLY A 38 12.53 -9.65 24.11
N ASP A 39 11.70 -9.41 25.12
CA ASP A 39 10.25 -9.34 24.99
C ASP A 39 9.77 -8.17 24.13
N GLU A 40 10.46 -7.02 24.18
CA GLU A 40 10.13 -5.85 23.35
C GLU A 40 10.22 -6.20 21.86
N ARG A 41 11.27 -6.94 21.47
CA ARG A 41 11.42 -7.41 20.09
C ARG A 41 10.33 -8.39 19.71
N ALA A 42 9.94 -9.30 20.60
CA ALA A 42 8.89 -10.28 20.34
C ALA A 42 7.52 -9.59 20.14
N MET A 43 7.21 -8.59 20.98
CA MET A 43 5.99 -7.78 20.85
C MET A 43 5.99 -6.98 19.54
N ALA A 44 7.10 -6.33 19.21
CA ALA A 44 7.22 -5.54 17.98
C ALA A 44 7.11 -6.42 16.72
N LEU A 45 7.70 -7.62 16.74
CA LEU A 45 7.57 -8.60 15.66
C LEU A 45 6.11 -9.02 15.46
N SER A 46 5.41 -9.37 16.56
CA SER A 46 3.99 -9.73 16.50
C SER A 46 3.13 -8.59 15.94
N LYS A 47 3.45 -7.34 16.30
CA LYS A 47 2.78 -6.15 15.76
C LYS A 47 3.08 -5.94 14.28
N HIS A 48 4.33 -6.12 13.84
CA HIS A 48 4.71 -6.07 12.42
C HIS A 48 3.94 -7.12 11.60
N GLU A 49 3.91 -8.38 12.08
CA GLU A 49 3.19 -9.47 11.42
C GLU A 49 1.69 -9.15 11.27
N LYS A 50 1.01 -8.76 12.36
CA LYS A 50 -0.42 -8.38 12.33
C LYS A 50 -0.70 -7.17 11.44
N ASN A 51 0.18 -6.17 11.49
CA ASN A 51 0.00 -4.96 10.70
C ASN A 51 0.26 -5.19 9.21
N GLY A 52 1.12 -6.14 8.84
CA GLY A 52 1.32 -6.55 7.45
C GLY A 52 0.03 -7.04 6.80
N ASP A 53 -0.76 -7.85 7.50
CA ASP A 53 -2.06 -8.32 7.00
C ASP A 53 -3.10 -7.20 6.94
N ARG A 54 -3.14 -6.32 7.94
CA ARG A 54 -4.04 -5.15 7.93
C ARG A 54 -3.71 -4.16 6.81
N LEU A 55 -2.43 -4.02 6.47
CA LEU A 55 -1.98 -3.14 5.40
C LEU A 55 -2.54 -3.57 4.04
N ILE A 56 -2.69 -4.88 3.79
CA ILE A 56 -3.35 -5.38 2.57
C ILE A 56 -4.79 -4.88 2.50
N TRP A 57 -5.58 -5.08 3.55
CA TRP A 57 -6.98 -4.66 3.57
C TRP A 57 -7.12 -3.14 3.47
N ALA A 58 -6.26 -2.38 4.16
CA ALA A 58 -6.22 -0.94 4.04
C ALA A 58 -5.89 -0.48 2.61
N SER A 59 -4.91 -1.12 1.96
CA SER A 59 -4.53 -0.81 0.58
C SER A 59 -5.67 -1.10 -0.41
N ALA A 60 -6.34 -2.25 -0.26
CA ALA A 60 -7.51 -2.57 -1.06
C ALA A 60 -8.62 -1.52 -0.89
N GLY A 61 -8.89 -1.11 0.36
CA GLY A 61 -9.86 -0.05 0.65
C GLY A 61 -9.53 1.29 -0.02
N VAL A 62 -8.26 1.72 0.05
CA VAL A 62 -7.82 2.97 -0.61
C VAL A 62 -7.97 2.91 -2.13
N ILE A 63 -7.69 1.75 -2.73
CA ILE A 63 -7.88 1.53 -4.18
C ILE A 63 -9.36 1.58 -4.55
N LEU A 64 -10.22 0.87 -3.79
CA LEU A 64 -11.67 0.89 -4.02
C LEU A 64 -12.24 2.30 -3.91
N ILE A 65 -11.77 3.10 -2.94
CA ILE A 65 -12.17 4.51 -2.81
C ILE A 65 -11.74 5.31 -4.05
N ALA A 66 -10.55 5.07 -4.62
CA ALA A 66 -10.12 5.75 -5.83
C ALA A 66 -11.05 5.47 -7.03
N PHE A 67 -11.41 4.19 -7.24
CA PHE A 67 -12.35 3.80 -8.29
C PHE A 67 -13.77 4.30 -8.03
N ALA A 68 -14.24 4.27 -6.78
CA ALA A 68 -15.53 4.81 -6.40
C ALA A 68 -15.62 6.33 -6.63
N SER A 69 -14.59 7.08 -6.24
CA SER A 69 -14.50 8.52 -6.51
C SER A 69 -14.60 8.80 -8.01
N ARG A 70 -13.92 8.01 -8.85
CA ARG A 70 -14.00 8.13 -10.32
C ARG A 70 -15.40 7.82 -10.86
N ALA A 71 -16.02 6.74 -10.39
CA ALA A 71 -17.39 6.39 -10.79
C ALA A 71 -18.40 7.49 -10.43
N ILE A 72 -18.33 8.02 -9.20
CA ILE A 72 -19.24 9.06 -8.71
C ILE A 72 -19.09 10.34 -9.55
N VAL A 73 -17.85 10.75 -9.85
CA VAL A 73 -17.61 11.93 -10.70
C VAL A 73 -18.13 11.68 -12.11
N ALA A 74 -17.92 10.49 -12.68
CA ALA A 74 -18.41 10.17 -14.02
C ALA A 74 -19.94 10.18 -14.11
N VAL A 75 -20.66 9.62 -13.13
CA VAL A 75 -22.13 9.71 -13.07
C VAL A 75 -22.60 11.17 -13.00
N ARG A 76 -21.89 12.00 -12.22
CA ARG A 76 -22.26 13.40 -12.00
C ARG A 76 -22.01 14.27 -13.23
N ASP A 77 -20.97 13.95 -13.99
CA ASP A 77 -20.54 14.71 -15.17
C ASP A 77 -21.12 14.11 -16.48
N ASP A 78 -22.09 13.18 -16.38
CA ASP A 78 -22.71 12.44 -17.49
C ASP A 78 -21.69 11.74 -18.42
N GLU A 79 -20.55 11.32 -17.86
CA GLU A 79 -19.50 10.59 -18.56
C GLU A 79 -19.78 9.08 -18.61
N HIS A 80 -19.30 8.40 -19.66
CA HIS A 80 -19.44 6.96 -19.78
C HIS A 80 -18.63 6.20 -18.71
N LEU A 81 -19.32 5.42 -17.89
CA LEU A 81 -18.77 4.80 -16.67
C LEU A 81 -17.63 3.80 -16.92
N LEU A 82 -17.75 2.96 -17.94
CA LEU A 82 -16.71 1.95 -18.17
C LEU A 82 -15.39 2.59 -18.60
N SER A 83 -15.45 3.66 -19.39
CA SER A 83 -14.26 4.41 -19.82
C SER A 83 -13.62 5.19 -18.69
N SER A 84 -14.40 5.71 -17.74
CA SER A 84 -13.85 6.48 -16.60
C SER A 84 -13.18 5.59 -15.56
N LEU A 85 -13.51 4.28 -15.52
CA LEU A 85 -12.90 3.29 -14.65
C LEU A 85 -11.63 2.65 -15.23
N VAL A 86 -11.44 2.67 -16.55
CA VAL A 86 -10.18 2.18 -17.14
C VAL A 86 -9.05 3.16 -16.81
N PRO A 87 -7.94 2.70 -16.20
CA PRO A 87 -6.81 3.59 -15.92
C PRO A 87 -6.25 4.22 -17.21
N GLY A 88 -6.29 5.55 -17.28
CA GLY A 88 -5.73 6.32 -18.40
C GLY A 88 -4.29 6.79 -18.17
N SER A 89 -3.67 6.46 -17.03
CA SER A 89 -2.34 6.94 -16.64
C SER A 89 -1.50 5.86 -15.98
N LEU A 90 -0.18 6.05 -16.00
CA LEU A 90 0.75 5.16 -15.31
C LEU A 90 0.41 5.04 -13.81
N HIS A 91 0.08 6.16 -13.16
CA HIS A 91 -0.36 6.15 -11.76
C HIS A 91 -1.58 5.24 -11.56
N GLY A 92 -2.60 5.33 -12.42
CA GLY A 92 -3.80 4.49 -12.32
C GLY A 92 -3.50 2.99 -12.44
N TYR A 93 -2.63 2.58 -13.39
CA TYR A 93 -2.22 1.18 -13.53
C TYR A 93 -1.35 0.68 -12.36
N MET A 94 -0.55 1.56 -11.77
CA MET A 94 0.31 1.20 -10.65
C MET A 94 -0.46 0.82 -9.37
N GLY A 95 -1.72 1.25 -9.21
CA GLY A 95 -2.56 0.86 -8.07
C GLY A 95 -2.78 -0.67 -7.99
N PRO A 96 -3.43 -1.29 -8.98
CA PRO A 96 -3.62 -2.75 -9.02
C PRO A 96 -2.30 -3.55 -9.04
N VAL A 97 -1.30 -3.10 -9.81
CA VAL A 97 0.01 -3.76 -9.87
C VAL A 97 0.71 -3.70 -8.52
N GLY A 98 0.76 -2.52 -7.89
CA GLY A 98 1.34 -2.33 -6.57
C GLY A 98 0.64 -3.18 -5.50
N PHE A 99 -0.68 -3.31 -5.57
CA PHE A 99 -1.44 -4.18 -4.67
C PHE A 99 -1.07 -5.66 -4.83
N ALA A 100 -0.97 -6.16 -6.07
CA ALA A 100 -0.55 -7.54 -6.32
C ALA A 100 0.85 -7.81 -5.76
N LEU A 101 1.78 -6.88 -5.97
CA LEU A 101 3.13 -6.97 -5.42
C LEU A 101 3.15 -6.93 -3.88
N LEU A 102 2.36 -6.04 -3.27
CA LEU A 102 2.21 -5.97 -1.81
C LEU A 102 1.62 -7.27 -1.24
N TYR A 103 0.64 -7.86 -1.92
CA TYR A 103 0.06 -9.15 -1.53
C TYR A 103 1.10 -10.27 -1.56
N ILE A 104 1.93 -10.33 -2.61
CA ILE A 104 3.05 -11.26 -2.69
C ILE A 104 4.04 -11.03 -1.54
N LEU A 105 4.39 -9.77 -1.25
CA LEU A 105 5.28 -9.42 -0.15
C LEU A 105 4.72 -9.89 1.21
N ALA A 106 3.44 -9.65 1.47
CA ALA A 106 2.76 -10.09 2.68
C ALA A 106 2.73 -11.63 2.79
N ARG A 107 2.51 -12.33 1.68
CA ARG A 107 2.60 -13.80 1.63
C ARG A 107 4.00 -14.31 2.00
N MET A 108 5.06 -13.63 1.56
CA MET A 108 6.42 -13.98 1.96
C MET A 108 6.65 -13.78 3.46
N GLY A 109 6.11 -12.69 4.03
CA GLY A 109 6.13 -12.43 5.47
C GLY A 109 5.44 -13.53 6.28
N ARG A 110 4.23 -13.94 5.86
CA ARG A 110 3.50 -15.06 6.48
C ARG A 110 4.28 -16.38 6.43
N LYS A 111 4.90 -16.70 5.29
CA LYS A 111 5.77 -17.89 5.17
C LYS A 111 6.98 -17.85 6.11
N ALA A 112 7.61 -16.68 6.29
CA ALA A 112 8.72 -16.53 7.22
C ALA A 112 8.26 -16.72 8.67
N ARG A 113 7.09 -16.18 9.02
CA ARG A 113 6.44 -16.38 10.32
C ARG A 113 6.11 -17.84 10.58
N GLU A 114 5.46 -18.52 9.65
CA GLU A 114 5.11 -19.95 9.75
C GLU A 114 6.37 -20.80 9.96
N ALA A 115 7.39 -20.64 9.11
CA ALA A 115 8.65 -21.36 9.26
C ALA A 115 9.31 -21.12 10.63
N ARG A 116 9.24 -19.89 11.16
CA ARG A 116 9.75 -19.56 12.50
C ARG A 116 8.97 -20.28 13.60
N LEU A 117 7.63 -20.30 13.52
CA LEU A 117 6.77 -20.98 14.49
C LEU A 117 6.97 -22.50 14.47
N ASP A 118 7.25 -23.06 13.30
CA ASP A 118 7.53 -24.49 13.10
C ASP A 118 8.97 -24.90 13.50
N GLY A 119 9.81 -23.96 13.96
CA GLY A 119 11.22 -24.22 14.26
C GLY A 119 12.10 -24.49 13.02
N ARG A 120 11.61 -24.18 11.81
CA ARG A 120 12.32 -24.36 10.54
C ARG A 120 13.24 -23.18 10.23
N GLN A 121 14.21 -23.40 9.34
CA GLN A 121 15.11 -22.37 8.84
C GLN A 121 14.33 -21.26 8.10
N PHE A 122 14.13 -20.10 8.72
CA PHE A 122 13.33 -19.00 8.15
C PHE A 122 14.15 -17.79 7.68
N ARG A 123 15.43 -17.67 8.08
CA ARG A 123 16.26 -16.48 7.84
C ARG A 123 16.34 -16.10 6.37
N HIS A 124 16.52 -17.09 5.48
CA HIS A 124 16.59 -16.85 4.04
C HIS A 124 15.27 -16.30 3.46
N ILE A 125 14.11 -16.73 3.98
CA ILE A 125 12.79 -16.24 3.59
C ILE A 125 12.63 -14.79 4.04
N ALA A 126 12.97 -14.50 5.30
CA ALA A 126 12.92 -13.17 5.88
C ALA A 126 13.83 -12.18 5.12
N THR A 127 15.03 -12.60 4.73
CA THR A 127 15.94 -11.78 3.91
C THR A 127 15.35 -11.49 2.53
N LYS A 128 14.77 -12.49 1.84
CA LYS A 128 14.09 -12.27 0.55
C LYS A 128 12.90 -11.31 0.70
N HIS A 129 12.11 -11.45 1.76
CA HIS A 129 11.01 -10.53 2.07
C HIS A 129 11.53 -9.10 2.28
N GLY A 130 12.59 -8.91 3.08
CA GLY A 130 13.21 -7.60 3.28
C GLY A 130 13.70 -6.96 1.99
N ARG A 131 14.39 -7.72 1.12
CA ARG A 131 14.83 -7.20 -0.19
C ARG A 131 13.68 -6.86 -1.13
N ALA A 132 12.61 -7.65 -1.11
CA ALA A 132 11.40 -7.33 -1.84
C ALA A 132 10.74 -6.05 -1.29
N ALA A 133 10.74 -5.86 0.04
CA ALA A 133 10.25 -4.63 0.65
C ALA A 133 11.05 -3.39 0.22
N ASP A 134 12.38 -3.50 0.09
CA ASP A 134 13.23 -2.42 -0.43
C ASP A 134 12.72 -1.95 -1.83
N LEU A 135 12.40 -2.89 -2.73
CA LEU A 135 11.84 -2.58 -4.06
C LEU A 135 10.45 -1.96 -3.97
N ILE A 136 9.55 -2.51 -3.14
CA ILE A 136 8.18 -2.01 -3.00
C ILE A 136 8.17 -0.57 -2.51
N VAL A 137 9.02 -0.23 -1.54
CA VAL A 137 9.11 1.14 -1.01
C VAL A 137 9.46 2.12 -2.10
N VAL A 138 10.46 1.82 -2.93
CA VAL A 138 10.83 2.67 -4.08
C VAL A 138 9.65 2.84 -5.05
N LEU A 139 8.99 1.74 -5.43
CA LEU A 139 7.85 1.78 -6.35
C LEU A 139 6.68 2.60 -5.77
N VAL A 140 6.42 2.47 -4.47
CA VAL A 140 5.36 3.19 -3.77
C VAL A 140 5.65 4.70 -3.71
N PHE A 141 6.91 5.12 -3.51
CA PHE A 141 7.29 6.54 -3.58
C PHE A 141 7.13 7.09 -5.00
N ILE A 142 7.54 6.35 -6.03
CA ILE A 142 7.32 6.74 -7.43
C ILE A 142 5.82 6.87 -7.72
N HIS A 143 5.02 5.88 -7.29
CA HIS A 143 3.57 5.90 -7.46
C HIS A 143 2.92 7.11 -6.79
N ALA A 144 3.32 7.43 -5.55
CA ALA A 144 2.84 8.58 -4.81
C ALA A 144 3.23 9.90 -5.48
N PHE A 145 4.46 10.01 -5.98
CA PHE A 145 4.92 11.18 -6.72
C PHE A 145 4.11 11.39 -8.00
N LEU A 146 3.87 10.35 -8.79
CA LEU A 146 3.00 10.42 -9.97
C LEU A 146 1.56 10.80 -9.60
N GLY A 147 1.04 10.29 -8.48
CA GLY A 147 -0.27 10.65 -7.97
C GLY A 147 -0.36 12.12 -7.57
N PHE A 148 0.67 12.64 -6.92
CA PHE A 148 0.79 14.06 -6.60
C PHE A 148 0.80 14.93 -7.86
N LEU A 149 1.57 14.57 -8.89
CA LEU A 149 1.54 15.28 -10.17
C LEU A 149 0.15 15.23 -10.82
N TYR A 150 -0.53 14.09 -10.70
CA TYR A 150 -1.86 13.89 -11.26
C TYR A 150 -2.92 14.80 -10.62
N ILE A 151 -2.74 15.23 -9.36
CA ILE A 151 -3.62 16.21 -8.70
C ILE A 151 -3.71 17.49 -9.54
N PHE A 152 -2.60 18.00 -10.07
CA PHE A 152 -2.58 19.22 -10.90
C PHE A 152 -3.23 19.04 -12.29
N ALA A 153 -3.39 17.80 -12.75
CA ALA A 153 -4.04 17.50 -14.02
C ALA A 153 -5.57 17.36 -13.88
N ILE A 154 -6.06 17.09 -12.67
CA ILE A 154 -7.48 16.77 -12.43
C ILE A 154 -8.20 17.83 -11.59
N LEU A 155 -7.46 18.65 -10.84
CA LEU A 155 -8.00 19.78 -10.10
C LEU A 155 -7.92 21.07 -10.94
#